data_AF-A0A260ZYV1-F1
#
_entry.id   AF-A0A260ZYV1-F1
#
_cell.length_a   1.000
_cell.length_b   1.000
_cell.length_c   1.000
_cell.angle_alpha   90.00
_cell.angle_beta   90.00
_cell.angle_gamma   90.00
#
_symmetry.space_group_name_H-M   'P 1'
#
loop_
_entity.id
_entity.type
_entity.pdbx_description
1 polymer ?
#
loop_
_entity_poly.entity_id
_entity_poly.type
_entity_poly.pdbx_seq_one_letter_code
_entity_poly.pdbx_strand_id
1 'polypeptide(L)'
;MTKSIRKNSHTKWNIIKAPNMIIDKDFKNPKSLTRWVATCNKTTLLFPSAYALPDDIRGKHSIQHYLIDDDDFLAIKYMTEDTPGFKWTEESVQNFATLENFIKFVATIPGNDQKKKIYVRTIPALPMGDFGATDVRVFIDEVAMVIPLLREQQGDTFNKPHEHCDKIQEKLKLADQGYYATIPLEKFEKLLEVYDIDKSLVTLVDDPNWLMGCVSFVNTGVHFKMLSVSGDVICSKEQAALYMFQTLVCGVDWHGVEFGPRLEILQTIHAFANCQKGLYVMYDPVVKLIVDSKRKHAEIYKNKGSKLNVMFYNESPVTLVDHSDYEILSDMFGLPLYTAKDVNLAPYRVWFLRALLMLGWIHGCVQNDVYLEMYLPDIARATMVALMPAIPEGQRQLIKDITNEVIFMETDLVTFDADQVKVSLRKADRRK
;
A
#
# COMPACT_ATOMS: atom_id res chain seq x y z
N MET A 1 -36.36 18.02 -23.43
CA MET A 1 -35.42 17.12 -22.70
C MET A 1 -35.81 17.12 -21.23
N THR A 2 -36.58 16.13 -20.81
CA THR A 2 -36.90 15.88 -19.40
C THR A 2 -35.63 15.41 -18.70
N LYS A 3 -35.15 16.13 -17.68
CA LYS A 3 -34.10 15.64 -16.78
C LYS A 3 -34.65 14.34 -16.17
N SER A 4 -34.11 13.18 -16.60
CA SER A 4 -34.37 11.92 -15.91
C SER A 4 -34.04 12.12 -14.44
N ILE A 5 -35.04 11.95 -13.57
CA ILE A 5 -34.84 11.99 -12.12
C ILE A 5 -34.02 10.75 -11.79
N ARG A 6 -32.74 10.94 -11.45
CA ARG A 6 -31.87 9.87 -10.96
C ARG A 6 -32.46 9.37 -9.65
N LYS A 7 -32.99 8.15 -9.67
CA LYS A 7 -33.78 7.60 -8.56
C LYS A 7 -32.91 7.34 -7.34
N ASN A 8 -31.66 6.94 -7.56
CA ASN A 8 -30.83 6.34 -6.52
C ASN A 8 -29.78 7.29 -5.91
N SER A 9 -29.78 8.58 -6.27
CA SER A 9 -28.79 9.55 -5.78
C SER A 9 -28.76 9.71 -4.25
N HIS A 10 -29.90 9.51 -3.59
CA HIS A 10 -30.07 9.64 -2.14
C HIS A 10 -29.67 8.39 -1.34
N THR A 11 -29.46 7.26 -2.01
CA THR A 11 -29.10 5.99 -1.36
C THR A 11 -27.69 6.07 -0.75
N LYS A 12 -27.40 5.22 0.23
CA LYS A 12 -26.09 5.16 0.90
C LYS A 12 -25.55 3.75 0.89
N TRP A 13 -24.25 3.60 0.72
CA TRP A 13 -23.55 2.34 0.83
C TRP A 13 -23.38 1.88 2.28
N ASN A 14 -23.13 0.58 2.45
CA ASN A 14 -22.70 0.00 3.71
C ASN A 14 -21.19 0.18 3.87
N ILE A 15 -20.69 0.22 5.11
CA ILE A 15 -19.27 0.45 5.39
C ILE A 15 -18.80 -0.49 6.51
N ILE A 16 -17.69 -1.19 6.27
CA ILE A 16 -16.93 -1.93 7.27
C ILE A 16 -15.54 -1.32 7.34
N LYS A 17 -15.20 -0.71 8.48
CA LYS A 17 -13.91 -0.04 8.71
C LYS A 17 -13.00 -0.88 9.59
N ALA A 18 -11.71 -0.61 9.53
CA ALA A 18 -10.68 -1.31 10.30
C ALA A 18 -11.00 -1.52 11.81
N PRO A 19 -11.52 -0.53 12.56
CA PRO A 19 -11.84 -0.73 13.99
C PRO A 19 -12.92 -1.79 14.26
N ASN A 20 -13.70 -2.14 13.23
CA ASN A 20 -14.78 -3.13 13.30
C ASN A 20 -14.37 -4.47 12.69
N MET A 21 -13.07 -4.67 12.40
CA MET A 21 -12.53 -5.90 11.83
C MET A 21 -11.51 -6.55 12.78
N ILE A 22 -11.62 -7.86 12.93
CA ILE A 22 -10.58 -8.71 13.52
C ILE A 22 -10.12 -9.65 12.41
N ILE A 23 -8.83 -9.62 12.07
CA ILE A 23 -8.29 -10.39 10.95
C ILE A 23 -7.38 -11.49 11.49
N ASP A 24 -7.79 -12.73 11.26
CA ASP A 24 -7.04 -13.93 11.60
C ASP A 24 -6.27 -14.42 10.38
N LYS A 25 -4.94 -14.51 10.50
CA LYS A 25 -4.06 -15.06 9.47
C LYS A 25 -3.75 -16.53 9.74
N ASP A 26 -3.58 -17.29 8.67
CA ASP A 26 -3.06 -18.66 8.79
C ASP A 26 -1.59 -18.63 9.24
N PHE A 27 -1.33 -19.06 10.48
CA PHE A 27 0.00 -19.15 11.07
C PHE A 27 0.93 -20.11 10.32
N LYS A 28 0.41 -21.09 9.58
CA LYS A 28 1.23 -21.98 8.74
C LYS A 28 1.73 -21.28 7.48
N ASN A 29 1.06 -20.19 7.07
CA ASN A 29 1.34 -19.46 5.84
C ASN A 29 1.36 -17.94 6.06
N PRO A 30 2.25 -17.42 6.95
CA PRO A 30 2.19 -16.04 7.42
C PRO A 30 2.45 -14.98 6.33
N LYS A 31 3.06 -15.40 5.21
CA LYS A 31 3.35 -14.54 4.04
C LYS A 31 2.24 -14.57 2.97
N SER A 32 1.19 -15.36 3.15
CA SER A 32 0.10 -15.44 2.19
C SER A 32 -0.78 -14.18 2.22
N LEU A 33 -1.20 -13.73 1.04
CA LEU A 33 -2.16 -12.65 0.84
C LEU A 33 -3.60 -13.17 0.63
N THR A 34 -3.78 -14.49 0.65
CA THR A 34 -5.04 -15.18 0.37
C THR A 34 -5.44 -16.17 1.45
N ARG A 35 -4.72 -16.20 2.59
CA ARG A 35 -5.01 -17.06 3.75
C ARG A 35 -5.25 -16.21 4.99
N TRP A 36 -6.43 -15.64 5.05
CA TRP A 36 -6.93 -14.83 6.15
C TRP A 36 -8.46 -14.90 6.20
N VAL A 37 -9.01 -14.66 7.38
CA VAL A 37 -10.45 -14.49 7.62
C VAL A 37 -10.63 -13.21 8.40
N ALA A 38 -11.56 -12.36 7.98
CA ALA A 38 -11.91 -11.15 8.71
C ALA A 38 -13.28 -11.32 9.38
N THR A 39 -13.34 -11.20 10.69
CA THR A 39 -14.59 -11.08 11.45
C THR A 39 -14.98 -9.60 11.51
N CYS A 40 -16.10 -9.26 10.88
CA CYS A 40 -16.59 -7.91 10.69
C CYS A 40 -17.86 -7.65 11.51
N ASN A 41 -17.92 -6.50 12.19
CA ASN A 41 -19.08 -6.11 13.01
C ASN A 41 -19.54 -7.20 14.02
N LYS A 42 -18.59 -8.04 14.48
CA LYS A 42 -18.77 -9.19 15.40
C LYS A 42 -19.49 -10.42 14.83
N THR A 43 -20.05 -10.37 13.62
CA THR A 43 -20.91 -11.46 13.12
C THR A 43 -20.59 -11.90 11.69
N THR A 44 -20.30 -10.97 10.78
CA THR A 44 -20.08 -11.29 9.37
C THR A 44 -18.65 -11.77 9.19
N LEU A 45 -18.46 -12.87 8.48
CA LEU A 45 -17.12 -13.34 8.10
C LEU A 45 -16.85 -12.92 6.66
N LEU A 46 -15.65 -12.39 6.39
CA LEU A 46 -15.17 -12.13 5.05
C LEU A 46 -13.93 -12.96 4.76
N PHE A 47 -13.92 -13.53 3.56
CA PHE A 47 -12.83 -14.36 3.06
C PHE A 47 -12.36 -13.82 1.70
N PRO A 48 -11.08 -14.01 1.35
CA PRO A 48 -10.64 -13.83 -0.02
C PRO A 48 -11.24 -14.93 -0.91
N SER A 49 -11.59 -14.58 -2.15
CA SER A 49 -12.13 -15.49 -3.19
C SER A 49 -11.39 -16.81 -3.36
N ALA A 50 -10.09 -16.85 -3.03
CA ALA A 50 -9.30 -18.07 -3.02
C ALA A 50 -9.88 -19.19 -2.12
N TYR A 51 -10.67 -18.84 -1.09
CA TYR A 51 -11.39 -19.80 -0.25
C TYR A 51 -12.54 -20.50 -0.96
N ALA A 52 -12.97 -20.01 -2.12
CA ALA A 52 -13.94 -20.73 -2.95
C ALA A 52 -13.36 -22.01 -3.56
N LEU A 53 -12.02 -22.17 -3.58
CA LEU A 53 -11.37 -23.38 -4.06
C LEU A 53 -10.69 -24.17 -2.92
N PRO A 54 -10.66 -25.52 -3.03
CA PRO A 54 -9.83 -26.38 -2.21
C PRO A 54 -8.35 -26.02 -2.26
N ASP A 55 -7.63 -26.29 -1.17
CA ASP A 55 -6.22 -25.92 -1.01
C ASP A 55 -5.29 -26.54 -2.09
N ASP A 56 -5.59 -27.75 -2.56
CA ASP A 56 -4.80 -28.48 -3.57
C ASP A 56 -5.02 -27.97 -5.01
N ILE A 57 -6.03 -27.13 -5.20
CA ILE A 57 -6.41 -26.52 -6.50
C ILE A 57 -6.05 -25.03 -6.52
N ARG A 58 -6.24 -24.33 -5.40
CA ARG A 58 -6.04 -22.87 -5.27
C ARG A 58 -4.75 -22.33 -5.89
N GLY A 59 -3.64 -23.07 -5.78
CA GLY A 59 -2.33 -22.63 -6.29
C GLY A 59 -2.10 -22.87 -7.80
N LYS A 60 -3.03 -23.51 -8.50
CA LYS A 60 -2.88 -23.92 -9.90
C LYS A 60 -3.66 -23.05 -10.89
N HIS A 61 -4.61 -22.26 -10.40
CA HIS A 61 -5.49 -21.45 -11.25
C HIS A 61 -5.38 -19.98 -10.85
N SER A 62 -5.46 -19.10 -11.83
CA SER A 62 -5.55 -17.67 -11.59
C SER A 62 -6.98 -17.31 -11.23
N ILE A 63 -7.16 -16.71 -10.05
CA ILE A 63 -8.47 -16.24 -9.57
C ILE A 63 -8.33 -14.76 -9.26
N GLN A 64 -9.29 -13.97 -9.75
CA GLN A 64 -9.44 -12.59 -9.33
C GLN A 64 -9.61 -12.50 -7.81
N HIS A 65 -9.03 -11.47 -7.22
CA HIS A 65 -9.18 -11.20 -5.81
C HIS A 65 -10.43 -10.35 -5.57
N TYR A 66 -11.48 -11.01 -5.06
CA TYR A 66 -12.72 -10.40 -4.57
C TYR A 66 -13.06 -10.99 -3.20
N LEU A 67 -14.02 -10.38 -2.50
CA LEU A 67 -14.45 -10.84 -1.18
C LEU A 67 -15.70 -11.72 -1.27
N ILE A 68 -15.72 -12.78 -0.46
CA ILE A 68 -16.88 -13.64 -0.23
C ILE A 68 -17.26 -13.56 1.24
N ASP A 69 -18.55 -13.59 1.55
CA ASP A 69 -19.05 -13.61 2.92
C ASP A 69 -19.40 -15.02 3.40
N ASP A 70 -19.93 -15.12 4.62
CA ASP A 70 -20.38 -16.39 5.20
C ASP A 70 -21.54 -17.03 4.42
N ASP A 71 -22.47 -16.23 3.87
CA ASP A 71 -23.57 -16.71 3.03
C ASP A 71 -23.01 -17.34 1.73
N ASP A 72 -22.10 -16.62 1.06
CA ASP A 72 -21.39 -17.11 -0.12
C ASP A 72 -20.64 -18.42 0.17
N PHE A 73 -19.95 -18.50 1.31
CA PHE A 73 -19.18 -19.68 1.70
C PHE A 73 -20.08 -20.89 1.96
N LEU A 74 -21.24 -20.71 2.59
CA LEU A 74 -22.25 -21.75 2.78
C LEU A 74 -22.80 -22.23 1.43
N ALA A 75 -23.07 -21.31 0.51
CA ALA A 75 -23.54 -21.64 -0.84
C ALA A 75 -22.51 -22.47 -1.63
N ILE A 76 -21.22 -22.11 -1.56
CA ILE A 76 -20.13 -22.90 -2.14
C ILE A 76 -20.09 -24.30 -1.54
N LYS A 77 -20.17 -24.41 -0.21
CA LYS A 77 -20.13 -25.69 0.49
C LYS A 77 -21.28 -26.61 0.06
N TYR A 78 -22.50 -26.08 0.03
CA TYR A 78 -23.67 -26.83 -0.41
C TYR A 78 -23.50 -27.41 -1.83
N MET A 79 -22.95 -26.61 -2.75
CA MET A 79 -22.75 -27.03 -4.14
C MET A 79 -21.60 -28.00 -4.33
N THR A 80 -20.54 -27.88 -3.54
CA THR A 80 -19.27 -28.59 -3.80
C THR A 80 -19.09 -29.82 -2.91
N GLU A 81 -19.63 -29.81 -1.70
CA GLU A 81 -19.54 -30.91 -0.72
C GLU A 81 -20.86 -31.67 -0.59
N ASP A 82 -22.00 -30.97 -0.55
CA ASP A 82 -23.29 -31.60 -0.24
C ASP A 82 -24.05 -32.09 -1.49
N THR A 83 -23.63 -31.66 -2.70
CA THR A 83 -24.25 -32.07 -3.97
C THR A 83 -23.66 -33.40 -4.47
N PRO A 84 -24.45 -34.49 -4.56
CA PRO A 84 -23.93 -35.79 -4.98
C PRO A 84 -23.33 -35.77 -6.39
N GLY A 85 -22.08 -36.25 -6.50
CA GLY A 85 -21.39 -36.38 -7.79
C GLY A 85 -20.69 -35.13 -8.29
N PHE A 86 -20.66 -34.04 -7.50
CA PHE A 86 -19.83 -32.88 -7.81
C PHE A 86 -18.36 -33.27 -7.95
N LYS A 87 -17.69 -32.70 -8.95
CA LYS A 87 -16.25 -32.88 -9.17
C LYS A 87 -15.63 -31.54 -9.54
N TRP A 88 -14.46 -31.27 -8.96
CA TRP A 88 -13.62 -30.16 -9.37
C TRP A 88 -13.02 -30.42 -10.75
N THR A 89 -13.65 -29.86 -11.79
CA THR A 89 -13.17 -29.79 -13.18
C THR A 89 -12.69 -28.37 -13.50
N GLU A 90 -11.96 -28.19 -14.60
CA GLU A 90 -11.55 -26.84 -15.07
C GLU A 90 -12.76 -25.91 -15.24
N GLU A 91 -13.85 -26.42 -15.81
CA GLU A 91 -15.09 -25.68 -15.98
C GLU A 91 -15.70 -25.25 -14.64
N SER A 92 -15.72 -26.15 -13.64
CA SER A 92 -16.21 -25.81 -12.31
C SER A 92 -15.35 -24.77 -11.60
N VAL A 93 -14.03 -24.79 -11.81
CA VAL A 93 -13.11 -23.79 -11.26
C VAL A 93 -13.35 -22.42 -11.90
N GLN A 94 -13.65 -22.40 -13.20
CA GLN A 94 -13.92 -21.16 -13.92
C GLN A 94 -15.14 -20.40 -13.39
N ASN A 95 -16.09 -21.08 -12.74
CA ASN A 95 -17.21 -20.43 -12.04
C ASN A 95 -16.74 -19.51 -10.91
N PHE A 96 -15.55 -19.72 -10.36
CA PHE A 96 -14.99 -18.92 -9.27
C PHE A 96 -13.90 -17.95 -9.72
N ALA A 97 -13.43 -18.06 -10.97
CA ALA A 97 -12.27 -17.32 -11.49
C ALA A 97 -12.46 -15.78 -11.45
N THR A 98 -13.69 -15.29 -11.64
CA THR A 98 -14.03 -13.86 -11.62
C THR A 98 -15.23 -13.61 -10.72
N LEU A 99 -15.39 -12.37 -10.24
CA LEU A 99 -16.58 -11.98 -9.46
C LEU A 99 -17.86 -12.17 -10.28
N GLU A 100 -17.83 -11.83 -11.57
CA GLU A 100 -18.97 -12.00 -12.49
C GLU A 100 -19.41 -13.46 -12.59
N ASN A 101 -18.44 -14.37 -12.81
CA ASN A 101 -18.73 -15.80 -12.91
C ASN A 101 -19.30 -16.32 -11.60
N PHE A 102 -18.75 -15.86 -10.47
CA PHE A 102 -19.21 -16.30 -9.17
C PHE A 102 -20.63 -15.80 -8.86
N ILE A 103 -20.98 -14.55 -9.20
CA ILE A 103 -22.35 -14.05 -9.07
C ILE A 103 -23.32 -14.89 -9.90
N LYS A 104 -22.98 -15.19 -11.16
CA LYS A 104 -23.81 -16.03 -12.04
C LYS A 104 -23.96 -17.43 -11.48
N PHE A 105 -22.89 -18.01 -10.94
CA PHE A 105 -22.91 -19.32 -10.31
C PHE A 105 -23.82 -19.34 -9.07
N VAL A 106 -23.68 -18.37 -8.17
CA VAL A 106 -24.52 -18.25 -6.96
C VAL A 106 -26.00 -18.12 -7.31
N ALA A 107 -26.33 -17.46 -8.43
CA ALA A 107 -27.70 -17.31 -8.91
C ALA A 107 -28.31 -18.61 -9.48
N THR A 108 -27.53 -19.64 -9.80
CA THR A 108 -28.08 -20.94 -10.26
C THR A 108 -28.40 -21.90 -9.13
N ILE A 109 -28.02 -21.57 -7.89
CA ILE A 109 -28.20 -22.45 -6.74
C ILE A 109 -29.70 -22.54 -6.40
N PRO A 110 -30.30 -23.75 -6.43
CA PRO A 110 -31.73 -23.91 -6.15
C PRO A 110 -32.10 -23.41 -4.75
N GLY A 111 -33.15 -22.57 -4.66
CA GLY A 111 -33.61 -22.00 -3.40
C GLY A 111 -32.79 -20.82 -2.89
N ASN A 112 -31.77 -20.38 -3.63
CA ASN A 112 -31.03 -19.17 -3.31
C ASN A 112 -31.72 -17.93 -3.93
N ASP A 113 -32.64 -17.34 -3.18
CA ASP A 113 -33.27 -16.07 -3.56
C ASP A 113 -32.36 -14.86 -3.24
N GLN A 114 -31.24 -15.07 -2.55
CA GLN A 114 -30.33 -14.01 -2.15
C GLN A 114 -29.31 -13.71 -3.25
N LYS A 115 -29.20 -12.43 -3.59
CA LYS A 115 -28.14 -11.93 -4.47
C LYS A 115 -26.84 -11.82 -3.69
N LYS A 116 -25.74 -12.29 -4.28
CA LYS A 116 -24.40 -12.09 -3.73
C LYS A 116 -24.18 -10.61 -3.40
N LYS A 117 -23.78 -10.33 -2.15
CA LYS A 117 -23.38 -8.99 -1.72
C LYS A 117 -22.09 -8.58 -2.43
N ILE A 118 -22.06 -7.34 -2.94
CA ILE A 118 -20.90 -6.78 -3.63
C ILE A 118 -20.09 -5.96 -2.64
N TYR A 119 -18.85 -6.39 -2.44
CA TYR A 119 -17.87 -5.71 -1.61
C TYR A 119 -16.88 -4.96 -2.49
N VAL A 120 -16.58 -3.71 -2.13
CA VAL A 120 -15.55 -2.90 -2.78
C VAL A 120 -14.49 -2.54 -1.75
N ARG A 121 -13.25 -2.93 -2.01
CA ARG A 121 -12.13 -2.69 -1.12
C ARG A 121 -11.73 -1.21 -1.13
N THR A 122 -11.60 -0.65 0.07
CA THR A 122 -11.14 0.71 0.30
C THR A 122 -9.72 0.71 0.84
N ILE A 123 -8.96 1.70 0.43
CA ILE A 123 -7.63 1.98 0.95
C ILE A 123 -7.74 3.22 1.82
N PRO A 124 -7.57 3.09 3.15
CA PRO A 124 -7.58 4.22 4.05
C PRO A 124 -6.47 5.22 3.73
N ALA A 125 -6.71 6.49 4.01
CA ALA A 125 -5.70 7.53 3.87
C ALA A 125 -4.63 7.40 4.95
N LEU A 126 -3.37 7.53 4.53
CA LEU A 126 -2.22 7.72 5.42
C LEU A 126 -1.48 8.99 5.00
N PRO A 127 -1.97 10.18 5.40
CA PRO A 127 -1.30 11.41 5.08
C PRO A 127 0.04 11.51 5.83
N MET A 128 0.98 12.24 5.21
CA MET A 128 2.12 12.78 5.93
C MET A 128 1.65 13.93 6.85
N GLY A 129 1.90 13.79 8.14
CA GLY A 129 1.38 14.71 9.17
C GLY A 129 0.00 14.33 9.69
N ASP A 130 -0.42 14.97 10.78
CA ASP A 130 -1.69 14.66 11.46
C ASP A 130 -2.91 15.33 10.79
N PHE A 131 -2.69 16.38 9.99
CA PHE A 131 -3.75 17.19 9.37
C PHE A 131 -3.81 17.08 7.84
N GLY A 132 -3.23 16.03 7.26
CA GLY A 132 -3.23 15.86 5.81
C GLY A 132 -4.54 15.28 5.25
N ALA A 133 -4.61 15.17 3.92
CA ALA A 133 -5.79 14.70 3.22
C ALA A 133 -6.21 13.28 3.69
N THR A 134 -7.49 13.15 4.03
CA THR A 134 -8.10 11.91 4.56
C THR A 134 -8.83 11.10 3.48
N ASP A 135 -8.46 11.31 2.20
CA ASP A 135 -9.14 10.70 1.06
C ASP A 135 -9.03 9.18 1.08
N VAL A 136 -10.10 8.49 1.47
CA VAL A 136 -10.25 7.05 1.25
C VAL A 136 -10.40 6.80 -0.24
N ARG A 137 -9.76 5.74 -0.75
CA ARG A 137 -9.68 5.46 -2.18
C ARG A 137 -10.13 4.05 -2.52
N VAL A 138 -10.57 3.84 -3.75
CA VAL A 138 -10.94 2.53 -4.32
C VAL A 138 -10.18 2.29 -5.61
N PHE A 139 -9.91 1.04 -5.96
CA PHE A 139 -9.28 0.68 -7.23
C PHE A 139 -10.20 0.96 -8.41
N ILE A 140 -9.65 1.53 -9.48
CA ILE A 140 -10.41 1.80 -10.71
C ILE A 140 -10.90 0.50 -11.34
N ASP A 141 -10.08 -0.54 -11.36
CA ASP A 141 -10.47 -1.84 -11.92
C ASP A 141 -11.63 -2.47 -11.15
N GLU A 142 -11.67 -2.27 -9.83
CA GLU A 142 -12.76 -2.75 -9.00
C GLU A 142 -14.04 -1.97 -9.31
N VAL A 143 -13.94 -0.64 -9.42
CA VAL A 143 -15.06 0.24 -9.80
C VAL A 143 -15.60 -0.12 -11.19
N ALA A 144 -14.73 -0.34 -12.17
CA ALA A 144 -15.12 -0.69 -13.53
C ALA A 144 -15.80 -2.05 -13.59
N MET A 145 -15.32 -3.03 -12.81
CA MET A 145 -15.92 -4.35 -12.69
C MET A 145 -17.30 -4.33 -12.01
N VAL A 146 -17.47 -3.60 -10.91
CA VAL A 146 -18.70 -3.68 -10.10
C VAL A 146 -19.88 -2.88 -10.66
N ILE A 147 -19.64 -1.78 -11.37
CA ILE A 147 -20.74 -0.92 -11.87
C ILE A 147 -21.74 -1.69 -12.76
N PRO A 148 -21.30 -2.47 -13.77
CA PRO A 148 -22.24 -3.26 -14.58
C PRO A 148 -22.94 -4.37 -13.79
N LEU A 149 -22.23 -5.01 -12.85
CA LEU A 149 -22.81 -6.07 -11.99
C LEU A 149 -23.92 -5.51 -11.09
N LEU A 150 -23.72 -4.31 -10.54
CA LEU A 150 -24.73 -3.62 -9.72
C LEU A 150 -25.99 -3.30 -10.54
N ARG A 151 -25.84 -2.88 -11.80
CA ARG A 151 -26.98 -2.62 -12.69
C ARG A 151 -27.78 -3.87 -13.00
N GLU A 152 -27.09 -4.97 -13.26
CA GLU A 152 -27.73 -6.27 -13.45
C GLU A 152 -28.49 -6.69 -12.18
N GLN A 153 -27.90 -6.53 -11.00
CA GLN A 153 -28.59 -6.79 -9.73
C GLN A 153 -29.80 -5.88 -9.51
N GLN A 154 -29.84 -4.68 -10.08
CA GLN A 154 -31.00 -3.79 -10.07
C GLN A 154 -32.06 -4.15 -11.13
N GLY A 155 -31.84 -5.17 -11.96
CA GLY A 155 -32.75 -5.57 -13.04
C GLY A 155 -32.72 -4.61 -14.24
N ASP A 156 -31.68 -3.79 -14.36
CA ASP A 156 -31.54 -2.75 -15.38
C ASP A 156 -30.17 -2.85 -16.08
N THR A 157 -29.87 -4.05 -16.57
CA THR A 157 -28.59 -4.41 -17.20
C THR A 157 -28.25 -3.49 -18.37
N PHE A 158 -26.98 -3.07 -18.46
CA PHE A 158 -26.53 -2.29 -19.60
C PHE A 158 -26.61 -3.09 -20.90
N ASN A 159 -26.95 -2.40 -21.99
CA ASN A 159 -26.65 -2.91 -23.32
C ASN A 159 -25.12 -2.95 -23.49
N LYS A 160 -24.56 -4.16 -23.68
CA LYS A 160 -23.11 -4.43 -23.79
C LYS A 160 -22.30 -3.94 -22.56
N PRO A 161 -22.41 -4.64 -21.41
CA PRO A 161 -21.72 -4.30 -20.16
C PRO A 161 -20.21 -4.04 -20.30
N HIS A 162 -19.50 -4.82 -21.10
CA HIS A 162 -18.05 -4.67 -21.28
C HIS A 162 -17.65 -3.31 -21.88
N GLU A 163 -18.45 -2.74 -22.81
CA GLU A 163 -18.17 -1.41 -23.35
C GLU A 163 -18.26 -0.32 -22.26
N HIS A 164 -19.03 -0.54 -21.21
CA HIS A 164 -19.11 0.39 -20.07
C HIS A 164 -17.89 0.27 -19.16
N CYS A 165 -17.37 -0.94 -18.93
CA CYS A 165 -16.09 -1.16 -18.24
C CYS A 165 -14.97 -0.39 -18.94
N ASP A 166 -14.84 -0.60 -20.25
CA ASP A 166 -13.82 0.04 -21.08
C ASP A 166 -13.96 1.56 -21.02
N LYS A 167 -15.18 2.10 -21.17
CA LYS A 167 -15.43 3.54 -21.06
C LYS A 167 -15.08 4.11 -19.69
N ILE A 168 -15.29 3.36 -18.60
CA ILE A 168 -14.91 3.80 -17.24
C ILE A 168 -13.40 3.82 -17.11
N GLN A 169 -12.72 2.74 -17.50
CA GLN A 169 -11.26 2.67 -17.49
C GLN A 169 -10.64 3.76 -18.38
N GLU A 170 -11.21 3.99 -19.57
CA GLU A 170 -10.77 5.02 -20.50
C GLU A 170 -10.96 6.44 -19.97
N LYS A 171 -12.10 6.72 -19.34
CA LYS A 171 -12.39 8.04 -18.74
C LYS A 171 -11.55 8.32 -17.51
N LEU A 172 -11.16 7.27 -16.79
CA LEU A 172 -10.36 7.35 -15.58
C LEU A 172 -8.87 7.12 -15.87
N LYS A 173 -8.45 7.09 -17.15
CA LYS A 173 -7.07 6.89 -17.64
C LYS A 173 -6.05 7.62 -16.77
N LEU A 174 -5.44 6.86 -15.87
CA LEU A 174 -4.27 7.23 -15.07
C LEU A 174 -3.19 6.14 -15.10
N ALA A 175 -3.48 4.97 -15.67
CA ALA A 175 -2.52 3.89 -15.84
C ALA A 175 -1.95 3.95 -17.26
N ASP A 176 -0.77 4.54 -17.40
CA ASP A 176 0.15 4.12 -18.46
C ASP A 176 0.41 2.61 -18.29
N GLN A 177 0.77 1.93 -19.38
CA GLN A 177 0.98 0.48 -19.43
C GLN A 177 1.86 0.01 -18.25
N GLY A 178 1.26 -0.66 -17.26
CA GLY A 178 1.99 -1.29 -16.14
C GLY A 178 1.66 -0.80 -14.72
N TYR A 179 0.74 0.17 -14.55
CA TYR A 179 0.29 0.63 -13.22
C TYR A 179 -1.15 0.24 -12.90
N TYR A 180 -1.46 0.10 -11.61
CA TYR A 180 -2.84 0.07 -11.10
C TYR A 180 -3.15 1.40 -10.45
N ALA A 181 -4.36 1.89 -10.65
CA ALA A 181 -4.75 3.22 -10.21
C ALA A 181 -5.99 3.19 -9.31
N THR A 182 -6.09 4.19 -8.45
CA THR A 182 -7.20 4.36 -7.52
C THR A 182 -7.84 5.73 -7.69
N ILE A 183 -9.11 5.87 -7.29
CA ILE A 183 -9.82 7.15 -7.23
C ILE A 183 -10.33 7.44 -5.81
N PRO A 184 -10.48 8.71 -5.41
CA PRO A 184 -11.15 9.07 -4.16
C PRO A 184 -12.60 8.57 -4.13
N LEU A 185 -13.12 8.26 -2.94
CA LEU A 185 -14.53 7.85 -2.76
C LEU A 185 -15.54 8.86 -3.35
N GLU A 186 -15.27 10.16 -3.26
CA GLU A 186 -16.14 11.18 -3.86
C GLU A 186 -16.29 11.00 -5.39
N LYS A 187 -15.21 10.62 -6.09
CA LYS A 187 -15.28 10.33 -7.52
C LYS A 187 -16.06 9.04 -7.78
N PHE A 188 -15.90 8.03 -6.93
CA PHE A 188 -16.68 6.79 -7.04
C PHE A 188 -18.18 7.05 -6.83
N GLU A 189 -18.55 7.83 -5.82
CA GLU A 189 -19.95 8.23 -5.58
C GLU A 189 -20.58 8.90 -6.81
N LYS A 190 -19.87 9.88 -7.39
CA LYS A 190 -20.32 10.56 -8.61
C LYS A 190 -20.52 9.59 -9.78
N LEU A 191 -19.67 8.56 -9.91
CA LEU A 191 -19.85 7.53 -10.93
C LEU A 191 -21.11 6.71 -10.68
N LEU A 192 -21.34 6.25 -9.44
CA LEU A 192 -22.58 5.54 -9.07
C LEU A 192 -23.82 6.37 -9.39
N GLU A 193 -23.80 7.67 -9.11
CA GLU A 193 -24.90 8.58 -9.46
C GLU A 193 -25.09 8.76 -10.97
N VAL A 194 -24.00 8.83 -11.75
CA VAL A 194 -24.07 8.93 -13.21
C VAL A 194 -24.74 7.71 -13.83
N TYR A 195 -24.50 6.53 -13.26
CA TYR A 195 -25.07 5.27 -13.71
C TYR A 195 -26.39 4.90 -12.99
N ASP A 196 -26.93 5.79 -12.15
CA ASP A 196 -28.14 5.60 -11.34
C ASP A 196 -28.12 4.30 -10.51
N ILE A 197 -26.97 4.01 -9.90
CA ILE A 197 -26.75 2.82 -9.07
C ILE A 197 -27.34 3.03 -7.68
N ASP A 198 -28.04 2.02 -7.18
CA ASP A 198 -28.41 1.95 -5.76
C ASP A 198 -27.17 1.65 -4.92
N LYS A 199 -26.70 2.68 -4.19
CA LYS A 199 -25.51 2.60 -3.36
C LYS A 199 -25.67 1.57 -2.24
N SER A 200 -26.90 1.25 -1.80
CA SER A 200 -27.14 0.27 -0.72
C SER A 200 -26.74 -1.15 -1.08
N LEU A 201 -26.56 -1.46 -2.37
CA LEU A 201 -26.05 -2.72 -2.88
C LEU A 201 -24.52 -2.86 -2.73
N VAL A 202 -23.82 -1.77 -2.43
CA VAL A 202 -22.37 -1.73 -2.26
C VAL A 202 -22.02 -1.75 -0.78
N THR A 203 -21.09 -2.62 -0.41
CA THR A 203 -20.43 -2.59 0.90
C THR A 203 -18.97 -2.21 0.73
N LEU A 204 -18.59 -1.03 1.25
CA LEU A 204 -17.18 -0.61 1.30
C LEU A 204 -16.47 -1.32 2.46
N VAL A 205 -15.28 -1.87 2.20
CA VAL A 205 -14.50 -2.62 3.19
C VAL A 205 -13.05 -2.17 3.16
N ASP A 206 -12.51 -1.68 4.27
CA ASP A 206 -11.07 -1.41 4.35
C ASP A 206 -10.27 -2.68 4.02
N ASP A 207 -9.37 -2.60 3.03
CA ASP A 207 -8.72 -3.75 2.43
C ASP A 207 -7.95 -4.58 3.49
N PRO A 208 -8.32 -5.85 3.72
CA PRO A 208 -7.67 -6.67 4.74
C PRO A 208 -6.17 -6.89 4.49
N ASN A 209 -5.74 -7.02 3.23
CA ASN A 209 -4.31 -7.16 2.90
C ASN A 209 -3.53 -5.88 3.24
N TRP A 210 -4.13 -4.71 2.99
CA TRP A 210 -3.55 -3.43 3.39
C TRP A 210 -3.45 -3.29 4.91
N LEU A 211 -4.50 -3.65 5.65
CA LEU A 211 -4.53 -3.58 7.12
C LEU A 211 -3.47 -4.50 7.75
N MET A 212 -3.43 -5.75 7.32
CA MET A 212 -2.40 -6.70 7.77
C MET A 212 -0.99 -6.26 7.38
N GLY A 213 -0.84 -5.63 6.21
CA GLY A 213 0.40 -5.03 5.76
C GLY A 213 0.88 -3.92 6.69
N CYS A 214 -0.02 -3.02 7.08
CA CYS A 214 0.27 -1.95 8.05
C CYS A 214 0.69 -2.51 9.42
N VAL A 215 0.00 -3.52 9.94
CA VAL A 215 0.38 -4.18 11.21
C VAL A 215 1.77 -4.82 11.10
N SER A 216 2.05 -5.54 10.01
CA SER A 216 3.38 -6.12 9.76
C SER A 216 4.46 -5.04 9.65
N PHE A 217 4.14 -3.92 9.00
CA PHE A 217 5.04 -2.79 8.80
C PHE A 217 5.40 -2.12 10.13
N VAL A 218 4.42 -1.88 11.01
CA VAL A 218 4.65 -1.34 12.36
C VAL A 218 5.70 -2.17 13.09
N ASN A 219 5.55 -3.49 13.08
CA ASN A 219 6.42 -4.40 13.82
C ASN A 219 7.83 -4.51 13.22
N THR A 220 7.95 -4.52 11.90
CA THR A 220 9.21 -4.87 11.22
C THR A 220 9.92 -3.68 10.58
N GLY A 221 9.21 -2.60 10.26
CA GLY A 221 9.71 -1.49 9.44
C GLY A 221 9.97 -1.86 7.98
N VAL A 222 9.60 -3.08 7.55
CA VAL A 222 9.78 -3.58 6.19
C VAL A 222 8.52 -3.29 5.39
N HIS A 223 8.70 -2.86 4.14
CA HIS A 223 7.63 -2.57 3.19
C HIS A 223 6.62 -3.72 3.06
N PHE A 224 5.40 -3.39 2.67
CA PHE A 224 4.35 -4.39 2.48
C PHE A 224 3.70 -4.33 1.10
N LYS A 225 2.95 -5.37 0.77
CA LYS A 225 2.31 -5.62 -0.51
C LYS A 225 0.88 -6.11 -0.32
N MET A 226 0.08 -6.03 -1.36
CA MET A 226 -1.33 -6.39 -1.38
C MET A 226 -1.71 -7.00 -2.74
N LEU A 227 -2.99 -7.33 -2.93
CA LEU A 227 -3.50 -7.90 -4.18
C LEU A 227 -4.29 -6.87 -4.99
N SER A 228 -4.06 -6.83 -6.30
CA SER A 228 -4.94 -6.18 -7.27
C SER A 228 -6.25 -6.98 -7.41
N VAL A 229 -7.26 -6.41 -8.07
CA VAL A 229 -8.50 -7.15 -8.41
C VAL A 229 -8.21 -8.38 -9.27
N SER A 230 -7.21 -8.31 -10.14
CA SER A 230 -6.79 -9.43 -10.99
C SER A 230 -6.02 -10.53 -10.24
N GLY A 231 -5.75 -10.34 -8.94
CA GLY A 231 -4.96 -11.27 -8.14
C GLY A 231 -3.45 -11.03 -8.21
N ASP A 232 -3.01 -9.96 -8.87
CA ASP A 232 -1.59 -9.61 -8.98
C ASP A 232 -1.05 -9.07 -7.65
N VAL A 233 0.20 -9.40 -7.36
CA VAL A 233 0.90 -8.87 -6.18
C VAL A 233 1.41 -7.46 -6.48
N ILE A 234 0.87 -6.47 -5.78
CA ILE A 234 1.15 -5.06 -5.99
C ILE A 234 1.59 -4.36 -4.69
N CYS A 235 2.20 -3.19 -4.81
CA CYS A 235 2.46 -2.28 -3.69
C CYS A 235 2.26 -0.83 -4.12
N SER A 236 2.04 0.08 -3.17
CA SER A 236 1.94 1.51 -3.51
C SER A 236 3.29 2.02 -4.00
N LYS A 237 3.30 3.08 -4.80
CA LYS A 237 4.55 3.71 -5.26
C LYS A 237 5.46 4.14 -4.09
N GLU A 238 4.87 4.57 -2.97
CA GLU A 238 5.61 4.94 -1.77
C GLU A 238 6.26 3.72 -1.11
N GLN A 239 5.56 2.59 -1.01
CA GLN A 239 6.12 1.34 -0.51
C GLN A 239 7.21 0.78 -1.44
N ALA A 240 7.06 0.95 -2.77
CA ALA A 240 8.09 0.59 -3.74
C ALA A 240 9.36 1.46 -3.58
N ALA A 241 9.19 2.78 -3.50
CA ALA A 241 10.28 3.72 -3.27
C ALA A 241 11.00 3.43 -1.94
N LEU A 242 10.24 3.16 -0.87
CA LEU A 242 10.81 2.76 0.42
C LEU A 242 11.60 1.46 0.30
N TYR A 243 11.07 0.43 -0.36
CA TYR A 243 11.76 -0.85 -0.48
C TYR A 243 13.08 -0.71 -1.23
N MET A 244 13.06 0.02 -2.36
CA MET A 244 14.28 0.30 -3.11
C MET A 244 15.27 1.10 -2.28
N PHE A 245 14.82 2.15 -1.60
CA PHE A 245 15.67 2.99 -0.76
C PHE A 245 16.31 2.19 0.40
N GLN A 246 15.52 1.45 1.15
CA GLN A 246 16.01 0.59 2.24
C GLN A 246 17.01 -0.45 1.76
N THR A 247 16.85 -0.96 0.53
CA THR A 247 17.66 -2.07 0.04
C THR A 247 18.91 -1.61 -0.72
N LEU A 248 18.85 -0.46 -1.39
CA LEU A 248 19.91 0.07 -2.26
C LEU A 248 20.72 1.18 -1.58
N VAL A 249 20.16 1.86 -0.57
CA VAL A 249 20.76 3.05 0.05
C VAL A 249 21.09 2.89 1.52
N CYS A 250 20.16 2.35 2.33
CA CYS A 250 20.44 2.15 3.74
C CYS A 250 21.54 1.09 3.96
N GLY A 251 22.47 1.37 4.86
CA GLY A 251 23.56 0.46 5.23
C GLY A 251 24.72 0.42 4.24
N VAL A 252 24.79 1.35 3.30
CA VAL A 252 25.87 1.48 2.32
C VAL A 252 26.78 2.64 2.70
N ASP A 253 28.07 2.39 2.85
CA ASP A 253 29.03 3.47 2.99
C ASP A 253 29.19 4.20 1.64
N TRP A 254 28.65 5.42 1.57
CA TRP A 254 28.64 6.22 0.34
C TRP A 254 29.92 7.05 0.14
N HIS A 255 30.87 7.02 1.08
CA HIS A 255 32.14 7.73 0.95
C HIS A 255 32.96 7.19 -0.22
N GLY A 256 33.45 8.09 -1.07
CA GLY A 256 34.27 7.71 -2.22
C GLY A 256 33.51 6.94 -3.31
N VAL A 257 32.18 6.85 -3.24
CA VAL A 257 31.38 6.28 -4.32
C VAL A 257 31.24 7.29 -5.45
N GLU A 258 31.61 6.87 -6.66
CA GLU A 258 31.51 7.68 -7.88
C GLU A 258 30.11 8.24 -8.12
N PHE A 259 30.03 9.39 -8.78
CA PHE A 259 28.76 10.08 -9.08
C PHE A 259 27.78 9.21 -9.89
N GLY A 260 28.27 8.51 -10.92
CA GLY A 260 27.45 7.75 -11.86
C GLY A 260 26.54 6.71 -11.18
N PRO A 261 27.08 5.78 -10.38
CA PRO A 261 26.26 4.83 -9.62
C PRO A 261 25.24 5.47 -8.68
N ARG A 262 25.62 6.54 -7.98
CA ARG A 262 24.71 7.26 -7.07
C ARG A 262 23.53 7.86 -7.84
N LEU A 263 23.80 8.51 -8.97
CA LEU A 263 22.79 9.05 -9.87
C LEU A 263 21.81 7.98 -10.36
N GLU A 264 22.32 6.86 -10.89
CA GLU A 264 21.47 5.80 -11.44
C GLU A 264 20.54 5.17 -10.38
N ILE A 265 21.05 4.97 -9.16
CA ILE A 265 20.28 4.44 -8.04
C ILE A 265 19.18 5.44 -7.62
N LEU A 266 19.54 6.72 -7.45
CA LEU A 266 18.58 7.77 -7.07
C LEU A 266 17.52 7.98 -8.14
N GLN A 267 17.88 7.98 -9.44
CA GLN A 267 16.93 8.05 -10.55
C GLN A 267 15.95 6.87 -10.54
N THR A 268 16.44 5.67 -10.27
CA THR A 268 15.60 4.47 -10.21
C THR A 268 14.57 4.59 -9.08
N ILE A 269 14.97 5.05 -7.89
CA ILE A 269 14.06 5.27 -6.75
C ILE A 269 13.08 6.42 -7.05
N HIS A 270 13.59 7.52 -7.61
CA HIS A 270 12.83 8.72 -7.95
C HIS A 270 11.69 8.44 -8.92
N ALA A 271 11.91 7.56 -9.90
CA ALA A 271 10.89 7.14 -10.85
C ALA A 271 9.59 6.65 -10.16
N PHE A 272 9.69 6.00 -8.99
CA PHE A 272 8.54 5.60 -8.19
C PHE A 272 8.06 6.70 -7.24
N ALA A 273 8.99 7.44 -6.63
CA ALA A 273 8.66 8.52 -5.70
C ALA A 273 7.81 9.63 -6.32
N ASN A 274 8.12 10.00 -7.57
CA ASN A 274 7.50 11.10 -8.32
C ASN A 274 6.27 10.68 -9.15
N CYS A 275 5.83 9.42 -9.06
CA CYS A 275 4.60 9.01 -9.71
C CYS A 275 3.37 9.69 -9.10
N GLN A 276 2.28 9.77 -9.87
CA GLN A 276 1.02 10.37 -9.43
C GLN A 276 0.44 9.67 -8.19
N LYS A 277 -0.21 10.43 -7.30
CA LYS A 277 -0.90 9.91 -6.11
C LYS A 277 -1.93 8.84 -6.49
N GLY A 278 -1.94 7.75 -5.73
CA GLY A 278 -2.92 6.68 -5.88
C GLY A 278 -2.56 5.64 -6.94
N LEU A 279 -1.30 5.63 -7.40
CA LEU A 279 -0.74 4.59 -8.25
C LEU A 279 -0.09 3.46 -7.43
N TYR A 280 -0.20 2.27 -7.98
CA TYR A 280 0.33 1.02 -7.47
C TYR A 280 1.11 0.33 -8.59
N VAL A 281 2.15 -0.37 -8.21
CA VAL A 281 3.06 -1.07 -9.13
C VAL A 281 3.08 -2.55 -8.84
N MET A 282 3.33 -3.34 -9.88
CA MET A 282 3.65 -4.76 -9.74
C MET A 282 4.88 -4.94 -8.85
N TYR A 283 4.79 -5.88 -7.91
CA TYR A 283 5.84 -6.09 -6.92
C TYR A 283 7.09 -6.74 -7.51
N ASP A 284 6.94 -7.73 -8.39
CA ASP A 284 8.06 -8.50 -8.93
C ASP A 284 9.03 -7.66 -9.80
N PRO A 285 8.55 -6.76 -10.68
CA PRO A 285 9.42 -5.82 -11.38
C PRO A 285 10.25 -4.93 -10.44
N VAL A 286 9.70 -4.49 -9.30
CA VAL A 286 10.44 -3.73 -8.28
C VAL A 286 11.58 -4.57 -7.70
N VAL A 287 11.30 -5.83 -7.35
CA VAL A 287 12.33 -6.78 -6.87
C VAL A 287 13.43 -6.98 -7.92
N LYS A 288 13.04 -7.14 -9.19
CA LYS A 288 13.99 -7.32 -10.29
C LYS A 288 14.92 -6.11 -10.44
N LEU A 289 14.36 -4.89 -10.42
CA LEU A 289 15.16 -3.66 -10.49
C LEU A 289 16.18 -3.56 -9.35
N ILE A 290 15.80 -3.95 -8.13
CA ILE A 290 16.71 -3.99 -6.98
C ILE A 290 17.85 -5.00 -7.22
N VAL A 291 17.52 -6.21 -7.66
CA VAL A 291 18.52 -7.27 -7.91
C VAL A 291 19.47 -6.86 -9.03
N ASP A 292 18.95 -6.31 -10.12
CA ASP A 292 19.74 -5.88 -11.27
C ASP A 292 20.65 -4.70 -10.90
N SER A 293 20.16 -3.74 -10.12
CA SER A 293 20.97 -2.62 -9.59
C SER A 293 22.12 -3.11 -8.69
N LYS A 294 21.83 -4.02 -7.74
CA LYS A 294 22.87 -4.63 -6.89
C LYS A 294 23.92 -5.41 -7.67
N ARG A 295 23.52 -6.11 -8.72
CA ARG A 295 24.44 -6.83 -9.60
C ARG A 295 25.31 -5.86 -10.41
N LYS A 296 24.72 -4.80 -10.95
CA LYS A 296 25.42 -3.80 -11.76
C LYS A 296 26.47 -3.05 -10.94
N HIS A 297 26.15 -2.70 -9.70
CA HIS A 297 27.04 -1.97 -8.81
C HIS A 297 27.61 -2.83 -7.69
N ALA A 298 27.99 -4.08 -8.00
CA ALA A 298 28.40 -5.06 -7.00
C ALA A 298 29.51 -4.55 -6.07
N GLU A 299 30.47 -3.78 -6.57
CA GLU A 299 31.58 -3.21 -5.77
C GLU A 299 31.09 -2.37 -4.58
N ILE A 300 30.00 -1.60 -4.75
CA ILE A 300 29.39 -0.79 -3.69
C ILE A 300 28.85 -1.68 -2.56
N TYR A 301 28.37 -2.87 -2.91
CA TYR A 301 27.72 -3.80 -1.98
C TYR A 301 28.65 -4.92 -1.48
N LYS A 302 29.96 -4.90 -1.84
CA LYS A 302 30.92 -5.94 -1.44
C LYS A 302 31.36 -5.86 0.02
N ASN A 303 31.33 -4.68 0.63
CA ASN A 303 31.89 -4.45 1.96
C ASN A 303 30.82 -3.88 2.91
N LYS A 304 30.67 -4.53 4.07
CA LYS A 304 29.94 -4.06 5.27
C LYS A 304 28.44 -3.76 5.06
N GLY A 305 27.58 -4.76 5.28
CA GLY A 305 26.13 -4.45 5.37
C GLY A 305 25.19 -5.56 5.83
N SER A 306 25.54 -6.84 5.76
CA SER A 306 24.50 -7.88 5.91
C SER A 306 24.12 -8.28 7.33
N LYS A 307 24.84 -7.82 8.38
CA LYS A 307 24.55 -8.19 9.78
C LYS A 307 24.20 -7.02 10.70
N LEU A 308 24.46 -5.79 10.29
CA LEU A 308 24.18 -4.61 11.12
C LEU A 308 22.69 -4.28 11.04
N ASN A 309 22.07 -4.04 12.19
CA ASN A 309 20.67 -3.69 12.29
C ASN A 309 20.45 -2.19 12.00
N VAL A 310 20.86 -1.74 10.81
CA VAL A 310 21.00 -0.31 10.44
C VAL A 310 19.69 0.50 10.43
N MET A 311 18.55 -0.17 10.51
CA MET A 311 17.21 0.42 10.63
C MET A 311 16.42 -0.14 11.82
N PHE A 312 17.09 -0.86 12.73
CA PHE A 312 16.47 -1.50 13.88
C PHE A 312 15.31 -2.44 13.49
N TYR A 313 15.39 -3.17 12.37
CA TYR A 313 14.34 -4.06 11.84
C TYR A 313 13.88 -5.14 12.83
N ASN A 314 14.79 -5.60 13.69
CA ASN A 314 14.49 -6.63 14.70
C ASN A 314 13.92 -6.06 16.01
N GLU A 315 13.82 -4.73 16.13
CA GLU A 315 13.33 -4.07 17.32
C GLU A 315 11.89 -3.59 17.15
N SER A 316 11.13 -3.64 18.26
CA SER A 316 9.79 -3.06 18.32
C SER A 316 9.84 -1.55 18.08
N PRO A 317 8.89 -0.96 17.34
CA PRO A 317 8.87 0.48 17.04
C PRO A 317 8.84 1.35 18.31
N VAL A 318 8.31 0.84 19.42
CA VAL A 318 8.22 1.56 20.70
C VAL A 318 9.43 1.36 21.61
N THR A 319 10.35 0.44 21.26
CA THR A 319 11.60 0.24 22.00
C THR A 319 12.39 1.54 22.03
N LEU A 320 12.91 1.86 23.22
CA LEU A 320 13.83 2.96 23.44
C LEU A 320 15.25 2.49 23.14
N VAL A 321 15.94 3.24 22.30
CA VAL A 321 17.32 3.00 21.87
C VAL A 321 18.15 4.18 22.35
N ASP A 322 19.34 3.89 22.88
CA ASP A 322 20.23 4.95 23.38
C ASP A 322 20.67 5.86 22.23
N HIS A 323 20.86 7.14 22.53
CA HIS A 323 21.35 8.09 21.54
C HIS A 323 22.74 7.68 21.03
N SER A 324 23.57 7.03 21.84
CA SER A 324 24.88 6.54 21.45
C SER A 324 24.82 5.55 20.29
N ASP A 325 23.78 4.71 20.20
CA ASP A 325 23.65 3.76 19.10
C ASP A 325 23.39 4.48 17.77
N TYR A 326 22.67 5.61 17.81
CA TYR A 326 22.49 6.46 16.65
C TYR A 326 23.78 7.19 16.27
N GLU A 327 24.52 7.73 17.23
CA GLU A 327 25.83 8.35 17.00
C GLU A 327 26.81 7.34 16.37
N ILE A 328 26.87 6.11 16.88
CA ILE A 328 27.73 5.05 16.33
C ILE A 328 27.37 4.74 14.88
N LEU A 329 26.08 4.62 14.54
CA LEU A 329 25.65 4.39 13.16
C LEU A 329 25.97 5.58 12.26
N SER A 330 25.73 6.80 12.75
CA SER A 330 26.06 8.02 12.01
C SER A 330 27.55 8.12 11.74
N ASP A 331 28.41 7.89 12.73
CA ASP A 331 29.86 7.91 12.56
C ASP A 331 30.34 6.79 11.62
N MET A 332 29.79 5.57 11.75
CA MET A 332 30.19 4.41 10.95
C MET A 332 29.94 4.60 9.45
N PHE A 333 28.92 5.38 9.09
CA PHE A 333 28.47 5.57 7.71
C PHE A 333 28.50 7.04 7.26
N GLY A 334 29.09 7.93 8.06
CA GLY A 334 29.10 9.39 7.91
C GLY A 334 27.73 9.99 7.59
N LEU A 335 26.73 9.66 8.39
CA LEU A 335 25.38 10.23 8.29
C LEU A 335 25.30 11.51 9.12
N PRO A 336 24.53 12.53 8.69
CA PRO A 336 24.29 13.71 9.51
C PRO A 336 23.54 13.33 10.79
N LEU A 337 23.97 13.90 11.91
CA LEU A 337 23.29 13.71 13.19
C LEU A 337 22.24 14.81 13.37
N TYR A 338 20.97 14.49 13.08
CA TYR A 338 19.87 15.40 13.37
C TYR A 338 19.59 15.47 14.87
N THR A 339 19.58 16.68 15.40
CA THR A 339 19.24 16.97 16.80
C THR A 339 18.03 17.90 16.84
N ALA A 340 17.00 17.48 17.57
CA ALA A 340 15.87 18.34 17.87
C ALA A 340 16.18 19.13 19.15
N LYS A 341 16.21 20.46 19.07
CA LYS A 341 16.26 21.33 20.25
C LYS A 341 15.06 20.95 21.14
N ASP A 342 15.34 20.52 22.38
CA ASP A 342 14.42 19.98 23.40
C ASP A 342 14.33 18.44 23.53
N VAL A 343 15.04 17.65 22.71
CA VAL A 343 15.11 16.17 22.84
C VAL A 343 16.52 15.67 23.19
N ASN A 344 17.37 16.56 23.71
CA ASN A 344 18.78 16.27 23.97
C ASN A 344 18.98 15.04 24.87
N LEU A 345 19.73 14.05 24.35
CA LEU A 345 20.29 12.91 25.08
C LEU A 345 19.26 11.94 25.68
N ALA A 346 17.97 12.05 25.33
CA ALA A 346 16.97 11.06 25.69
C ALA A 346 17.02 9.88 24.70
N PRO A 347 16.81 8.64 25.17
CA PRO A 347 16.72 7.51 24.26
C PRO A 347 15.55 7.72 23.30
N TYR A 348 15.79 7.44 22.03
CA TYR A 348 14.79 7.62 20.98
C TYR A 348 14.00 6.35 20.77
N ARG A 349 12.72 6.50 20.44
CA ARG A 349 11.92 5.35 20.00
C ARG A 349 12.37 4.92 18.62
N VAL A 350 12.39 3.62 18.37
CA VAL A 350 12.78 3.03 17.08
C VAL A 350 12.04 3.65 15.89
N TRP A 351 10.73 3.93 16.00
CA TRP A 351 10.00 4.58 14.90
C TRP A 351 10.56 5.97 14.55
N PHE A 352 11.04 6.72 15.56
CA PHE A 352 11.61 8.05 15.37
C PHE A 352 13.00 7.95 14.74
N LEU A 353 13.82 7.03 15.26
CA LEU A 353 15.14 6.73 14.70
C LEU A 353 15.09 6.28 13.25
N ARG A 354 14.15 5.40 12.88
CA ARG A 354 13.98 4.97 11.48
C ARG A 354 13.74 6.15 10.55
N ALA A 355 12.94 7.13 10.96
CA ALA A 355 12.72 8.34 10.17
C ALA A 355 14.00 9.18 10.04
N LEU A 356 14.71 9.44 11.15
CA LEU A 356 15.97 10.21 11.14
C LEU A 356 17.06 9.53 10.30
N LEU A 357 17.24 8.22 10.47
CA LEU A 357 18.22 7.44 9.72
C LEU A 357 17.93 7.45 8.23
N MET A 358 16.66 7.34 7.82
CA MET A 358 16.32 7.44 6.39
C MET A 358 16.65 8.80 5.78
N LEU A 359 16.41 9.89 6.52
CA LEU A 359 16.86 11.22 6.12
C LEU A 359 18.40 11.30 6.05
N GLY A 360 19.08 10.69 7.02
CA GLY A 360 20.54 10.67 7.07
C GLY A 360 21.14 9.91 5.90
N TRP A 361 20.56 8.77 5.54
CA TRP A 361 20.99 7.95 4.41
C TRP A 361 20.84 8.65 3.07
N ILE A 362 19.77 9.44 2.87
CA ILE A 362 19.64 10.17 1.60
C ILE A 362 20.66 11.31 1.51
N HIS A 363 20.95 12.01 2.62
CA HIS A 363 22.06 12.98 2.67
C HIS A 363 23.41 12.32 2.46
N GLY A 364 23.66 11.17 3.09
CA GLY A 364 24.89 10.41 2.93
C GLY A 364 25.10 9.95 1.48
N CYS A 365 24.03 9.62 0.75
CA CYS A 365 24.10 9.28 -0.68
C CYS A 365 24.31 10.53 -1.57
N VAL A 366 23.58 11.61 -1.31
CA VAL A 366 23.65 12.85 -2.11
C VAL A 366 24.98 13.59 -1.90
N GLN A 367 25.51 13.63 -0.68
CA GLN A 367 26.77 14.30 -0.29
C GLN A 367 26.88 15.76 -0.76
N ASN A 368 25.76 16.51 -0.68
CA ASN A 368 25.64 17.89 -1.14
C ASN A 368 26.00 18.11 -2.63
N ASP A 369 25.89 17.06 -3.45
CA ASP A 369 25.99 17.19 -4.89
C ASP A 369 24.70 17.84 -5.44
N VAL A 370 24.83 19.07 -5.95
CA VAL A 370 23.72 19.89 -6.45
C VAL A 370 22.84 19.14 -7.47
N TYR A 371 23.41 18.24 -8.28
CA TYR A 371 22.64 17.46 -9.26
C TYR A 371 21.88 16.30 -8.62
N LEU A 372 22.37 15.76 -7.50
CA LEU A 372 21.70 14.68 -6.77
C LEU A 372 20.67 15.22 -5.78
N GLU A 373 20.88 16.43 -5.25
CA GLU A 373 19.96 17.11 -4.32
C GLU A 373 18.54 17.26 -4.90
N MET A 374 18.40 17.38 -6.23
CA MET A 374 17.09 17.50 -6.86
C MET A 374 16.17 16.28 -6.60
N TYR A 375 16.74 15.10 -6.31
CA TYR A 375 15.99 13.88 -6.03
C TYR A 375 15.53 13.79 -4.58
N LEU A 376 16.19 14.51 -3.68
CA LEU A 376 15.97 14.44 -2.25
C LEU A 376 14.52 14.73 -1.83
N PRO A 377 13.87 15.81 -2.31
CA PRO A 377 12.53 16.16 -1.87
C PRO A 377 11.50 15.05 -2.12
N ASP A 378 11.55 14.43 -3.30
CA ASP A 378 10.54 13.44 -3.70
C ASP A 378 10.78 12.10 -3.00
N ILE A 379 12.04 11.64 -2.94
CA ILE A 379 12.39 10.38 -2.26
C ILE A 379 12.12 10.51 -0.75
N ALA A 380 12.54 11.62 -0.12
CA ALA A 380 12.27 11.84 1.31
C ALA A 380 10.77 11.83 1.59
N ARG A 381 9.96 12.59 0.82
CA ARG A 381 8.49 12.60 1.01
C ARG A 381 7.86 11.23 0.79
N ALA A 382 8.20 10.54 -0.30
CA ALA A 382 7.62 9.23 -0.61
C ALA A 382 7.93 8.19 0.47
N THR A 383 9.18 8.15 0.91
CA THR A 383 9.62 7.19 1.94
C THR A 383 9.06 7.53 3.32
N MET A 384 8.90 8.82 3.66
CA MET A 384 8.21 9.24 4.90
C MET A 384 6.72 8.90 4.88
N VAL A 385 6.03 9.11 3.76
CA VAL A 385 4.63 8.66 3.60
C VAL A 385 4.53 7.15 3.84
N ALA A 386 5.45 6.36 3.27
CA ALA A 386 5.48 4.91 3.47
C ALA A 386 5.75 4.50 4.93
N LEU A 387 6.46 5.33 5.71
CA LEU A 387 6.73 5.11 7.14
C LEU A 387 5.54 5.45 8.06
N MET A 388 4.54 6.21 7.60
CA MET A 388 3.43 6.68 8.44
C MET A 388 2.67 5.59 9.21
N PRO A 389 2.48 4.34 8.72
CA PRO A 389 1.90 3.28 9.54
C PRO A 389 2.64 3.06 10.85
N ALA A 390 3.97 3.16 10.87
CA ALA A 390 4.80 2.93 12.04
C ALA A 390 4.90 4.16 12.98
N ILE A 391 4.43 5.33 12.54
CA ILE A 391 4.53 6.57 13.32
C ILE A 391 3.20 6.80 14.07
N PRO A 392 3.23 6.93 15.41
CA PRO A 392 2.04 7.19 16.21
C PRO A 392 1.28 8.44 15.76
N GLU A 393 -0.05 8.36 15.79
CA GLU A 393 -0.90 9.52 15.60
C GLU A 393 -0.57 10.60 16.65
N GLY A 394 -0.53 11.87 16.22
CA GLY A 394 -0.06 13.00 17.03
C GLY A 394 1.46 13.22 17.00
N GLN A 395 2.23 12.27 16.46
CA GLN A 395 3.67 12.43 16.19
C GLN A 395 3.99 12.58 14.70
N ARG A 396 3.01 12.40 13.82
CA ARG A 396 3.23 12.46 12.37
C ARG A 396 3.53 13.89 11.92
N GLN A 397 2.93 14.90 12.57
CA GLN A 397 3.22 16.29 12.26
C GLN A 397 4.69 16.64 12.57
N LEU A 398 5.24 16.13 13.67
CA LEU A 398 6.66 16.28 13.99
C LEU A 398 7.54 15.72 12.86
N ILE A 399 7.28 14.49 12.41
CA ILE A 399 8.05 13.87 11.31
C ILE A 399 7.92 14.67 10.02
N LYS A 400 6.72 15.18 9.72
CA LYS A 400 6.50 16.05 8.56
C LYS A 400 7.34 17.32 8.65
N ASP A 401 7.34 17.98 9.80
CA ASP A 401 8.08 19.23 10.01
C ASP A 401 9.58 18.99 9.90
N ILE A 402 10.10 17.93 10.53
CA ILE A 402 11.51 17.52 10.41
C ILE A 402 11.87 17.24 8.95
N THR A 403 11.04 16.48 8.23
CA THR A 403 11.32 16.14 6.84
C THR A 403 11.38 17.39 5.97
N ASN A 404 10.42 18.30 6.14
CA ASN A 404 10.42 19.57 5.40
C ASN A 404 11.66 20.38 5.72
N GLU A 405 12.02 20.48 7.00
CA GLU A 405 13.21 21.22 7.39
C GLU A 405 14.48 20.65 6.75
N VAL A 406 14.65 19.32 6.80
CA VAL A 406 15.76 18.64 6.15
C VAL A 406 15.79 18.88 4.65
N ILE A 407 14.64 18.92 3.98
CA ILE A 407 14.53 19.25 2.55
C ILE A 407 14.89 20.71 2.25
N PHE A 408 14.54 21.64 3.14
CA PHE A 408 14.71 23.09 2.96
C PHE A 408 15.96 23.67 3.62
N MET A 409 16.87 22.83 4.13
CA MET A 409 18.17 23.29 4.59
C MET A 409 18.93 23.89 3.40
N GLU A 410 18.84 25.21 3.23
CA GLU A 410 19.74 25.98 2.39
C GLU A 410 21.17 25.62 2.79
N THR A 411 21.96 25.24 1.81
CA THR A 411 23.31 24.68 1.85
C THR A 411 24.37 25.66 2.37
N ASP A 412 24.07 26.44 3.42
CA ASP A 412 25.03 27.37 4.01
C ASP A 412 25.88 26.76 5.14
N LEU A 413 25.63 25.53 5.61
CA LEU A 413 26.36 24.99 6.78
C LEU A 413 26.53 23.46 6.86
N VAL A 414 26.62 22.75 5.73
CA VAL A 414 27.15 21.37 5.74
C VAL A 414 28.31 21.28 4.75
N THR A 415 29.46 21.85 5.13
CA THR A 415 30.70 21.23 4.66
C THR A 415 30.75 19.86 5.31
N PHE A 416 30.84 18.81 4.48
CA PHE A 416 31.10 17.46 4.95
C PHE A 416 32.50 17.49 5.58
N ASP A 417 32.57 17.73 6.88
CA ASP A 417 33.76 17.45 7.67
C ASP A 417 33.66 15.99 8.09
N ALA A 418 34.73 15.23 7.87
CA ALA A 418 34.79 13.82 8.27
C ALA A 418 34.62 13.66 9.80
N ASP A 419 34.80 14.75 10.55
CA ASP A 419 34.65 14.84 11.99
C ASP A 419 33.33 15.57 12.37
N GLN A 420 32.20 14.85 12.25
CA GLN A 420 30.87 15.12 12.85
C GLN A 420 30.12 16.44 12.50
N VAL A 421 29.05 16.31 11.72
CA VAL A 421 28.04 17.37 11.50
C VAL A 421 26.84 17.17 12.44
N LYS A 422 26.69 18.07 13.44
CA LYS A 422 25.46 18.18 14.25
C LYS A 422 24.52 19.21 13.63
N VAL A 423 23.37 18.75 13.14
CA VAL A 423 22.37 19.62 12.53
C VAL A 423 21.27 19.94 13.55
N SER A 424 21.11 21.23 13.89
CA SER A 424 20.06 21.70 14.80
C SER A 424 18.80 22.07 14.01
N LEU A 425 17.69 21.43 14.35
CA LEU A 425 16.37 21.74 13.76
C LEU A 425 15.80 23.07 14.33
N ARG A 426 15.28 23.97 13.48
CA ARG A 426 14.64 25.26 13.80
C ARG A 426 13.11 25.11 13.84
N LYS A 427 12.50 25.75 14.85
CA LYS A 427 11.06 25.66 15.14
C LYS A 427 10.20 26.19 13.98
N ALA A 428 9.12 25.47 13.65
CA ALA A 428 7.96 26.06 13.00
C ALA A 428 7.33 27.09 13.96
N ASP A 429 7.44 28.37 13.63
CA ASP A 429 6.76 29.42 14.37
C ASP A 429 5.24 29.20 14.27
N ARG A 430 4.65 28.72 15.37
CA ARG A 430 3.21 28.78 15.58
C ARG A 430 2.82 30.26 15.67
N ARG A 431 2.44 30.86 14.55
CA ARG A 431 1.71 32.12 14.57
C ARG A 431 0.34 31.84 15.21
N LYS A 432 0.11 32.57 16.31
CA LYS A 432 -1.09 32.54 17.16
C LYS A 432 -2.35 32.85 16.38
#